data_AF-A0A804HIY5-F1
#
_entry.id   AF-A0A804HIY5-F1
#
_cell.length_a   1.000
_cell.length_b   1.000
_cell.length_c   1.000
_cell.angle_alpha   90.00
_cell.angle_beta   90.00
_cell.angle_gamma   90.00
#
_symmetry.space_group_name_H-M   'P 1'
#
loop_
_entity.id
_entity.type
_entity.pdbx_description
1 polymer ?
#
loop_
_entity_poly.entity_id
_entity_poly.type
_entity_poly.pdbx_seq_one_letter_code
_entity_poly.pdbx_strand_id
1 'polypeptide(L)'
;MLWWEEVEDCYEREDVQKKTFTKWVNAQFSKFGKQHIENLFSDLQDGRRLLDLLEGLTGQKLPKEKGSTRVHALNNVNKALRVLQNNNVDLVNIGSTDIVDGNHKLTLGLIWNIILHWQVKNVMKNIMAGLQQTNSEKILLSWVRQSTRNYPQVNVINFTTSWSDGLALNALIHSHRPDLFDWNSVVCQQSATQRLEHAFNIARYQLGIEKLLDPEDVDTTYPDKKSILMYITSLFQVLPQQVSIEAIQEVEMLPRPPKVTKEEHFQLHHQMHYSQQHLEAPEDKSFGSSLMESEVNLDRYQTALEEVLSWLLSAEDTLQAQGEISNDVEVVKDQFHTHEGYMMDLTAHQGRVGNILQLGSKLIGTGKLSEDEETEVQEQMNLLNSRWECLRVASMEKQSNLHRVLMDLQNQKLKELNDWLTKTEERTRKMEEEPLGPDLEDLKRQVQQHKVLQEDLEQEQVRVNSLTHMVVVVDESSGDHATAALEEQLK
;
A
#
# COMPACT_ATOMS: atom_id res chain seq x y z
N MET A 1 4.29 9.49 0.09
CA MET A 1 3.67 8.15 -0.03
C MET A 1 4.61 7.23 0.72
N LEU A 2 4.16 6.65 1.82
CA LEU A 2 5.04 5.95 2.76
C LEU A 2 5.37 4.57 2.20
N TRP A 3 6.64 4.16 2.30
CA TRP A 3 7.23 2.85 1.97
C TRP A 3 6.57 1.62 2.65
N TRP A 4 5.40 1.80 3.29
CA TRP A 4 4.57 0.74 3.87
C TRP A 4 3.53 0.18 2.89
N GLU A 5 3.22 0.88 1.79
CA GLU A 5 2.31 0.35 0.75
C GLU A 5 2.99 -0.72 -0.12
N GLU A 6 4.31 -0.72 -0.25
CA GLU A 6 5.03 -1.70 -1.09
C GLU A 6 5.15 -3.10 -0.47
N VAL A 7 5.02 -3.23 0.86
CA VAL A 7 5.00 -4.54 1.54
C VAL A 7 3.59 -5.17 1.51
N GLU A 8 2.57 -4.41 1.10
CA GLU A 8 1.19 -4.92 0.94
C GLU A 8 0.90 -5.44 -0.47
N ASP A 9 1.72 -5.07 -1.47
CA ASP A 9 1.57 -5.51 -2.87
C ASP A 9 1.85 -7.03 -3.04
N CYS A 10 2.40 -7.71 -2.01
CA CYS A 10 2.73 -9.14 -2.04
C CYS A 10 1.51 -10.08 -1.92
N TYR A 11 0.34 -9.55 -1.58
CA TYR A 11 -0.89 -10.34 -1.32
C TYR A 11 -2.06 -9.95 -2.24
N GLU A 12 -1.82 -9.11 -3.24
CA GLU A 12 -2.83 -8.74 -4.22
C GLU A 12 -3.07 -9.87 -5.22
N ARG A 13 -4.25 -10.48 -5.16
CA ARG A 13 -4.64 -11.55 -6.09
C ARG A 13 -5.51 -10.97 -7.21
N GLU A 14 -4.90 -10.72 -8.37
CA GLU A 14 -5.55 -10.08 -9.53
C GLU A 14 -6.88 -10.77 -9.91
N ASP A 15 -6.89 -12.10 -9.91
CA ASP A 15 -8.05 -12.94 -10.22
C ASP A 15 -9.19 -12.76 -9.21
N VAL A 16 -8.87 -12.76 -7.91
CA VAL A 16 -9.85 -12.55 -6.83
C VAL A 16 -10.35 -11.12 -6.81
N GLN A 17 -9.47 -10.14 -6.99
CA GLN A 17 -9.85 -8.72 -7.09
C GLN A 17 -10.77 -8.51 -8.30
N LYS A 18 -10.43 -9.05 -9.46
CA LYS A 18 -11.28 -8.99 -10.66
C LYS A 18 -12.68 -9.53 -10.36
N LYS A 19 -12.78 -10.72 -9.75
CA LYS A 19 -14.06 -11.36 -9.40
C LYS A 19 -14.86 -10.51 -8.41
N THR A 20 -14.23 -10.09 -7.32
CA THR A 20 -14.84 -9.31 -6.23
C THR A 20 -15.29 -7.92 -6.71
N PHE A 21 -14.45 -7.22 -7.47
CA PHE A 21 -14.75 -5.89 -8.01
C PHE A 21 -15.85 -5.98 -9.07
N THR A 22 -15.86 -7.03 -9.92
CA THR A 22 -16.95 -7.26 -10.88
C THR A 22 -18.29 -7.45 -10.16
N LYS A 23 -18.32 -8.30 -9.14
CA LYS A 23 -19.53 -8.51 -8.30
C LYS A 23 -19.99 -7.20 -7.66
N TRP A 24 -19.06 -6.39 -7.16
CA TRP A 24 -19.37 -5.10 -6.58
C TRP A 24 -19.96 -4.12 -7.61
N VAL A 25 -19.33 -3.97 -8.78
CA VAL A 25 -19.85 -3.11 -9.86
C VAL A 25 -21.26 -3.56 -10.26
N ASN A 26 -21.49 -4.86 -10.40
CA ASN A 26 -22.79 -5.41 -10.74
C ASN A 26 -23.84 -5.21 -9.63
N ALA A 27 -23.43 -5.24 -8.36
CA ALA A 27 -24.31 -4.89 -7.24
C ALA A 27 -24.73 -3.41 -7.31
N GLN A 28 -23.82 -2.50 -7.64
CA GLN A 28 -24.15 -1.08 -7.86
C GLN A 28 -25.03 -0.89 -9.10
N PHE A 29 -24.73 -1.57 -10.20
CA PHE A 29 -25.54 -1.50 -11.43
C PHE A 29 -26.96 -2.01 -11.21
N SER A 30 -27.14 -3.07 -10.42
CA SER A 30 -28.46 -3.54 -10.02
C SER A 30 -29.25 -2.46 -9.27
N LYS A 31 -28.60 -1.74 -8.34
CA LYS A 31 -29.21 -0.62 -7.60
C LYS A 31 -29.55 0.56 -8.53
N PHE A 32 -28.74 0.81 -9.54
CA PHE A 32 -28.90 1.92 -10.49
C PHE A 32 -29.78 1.57 -11.71
N GLY A 33 -30.26 0.32 -11.82
CA GLY A 33 -31.03 -0.15 -12.98
C GLY A 33 -30.21 -0.20 -14.28
N LYS A 34 -28.91 -0.49 -14.19
CA LYS A 34 -27.97 -0.62 -15.32
C LYS A 34 -27.70 -2.09 -15.61
N GLN A 35 -27.37 -2.42 -16.87
CA GLN A 35 -26.97 -3.79 -17.22
C GLN A 35 -25.62 -4.14 -16.62
N HIS A 36 -25.48 -5.40 -16.23
CA HIS A 36 -24.26 -5.96 -15.65
C HIS A 36 -23.12 -6.01 -16.67
N ILE A 37 -21.90 -6.03 -16.14
CA ILE A 37 -20.67 -6.37 -16.85
C ILE A 37 -20.35 -7.85 -16.64
N GLU A 38 -19.74 -8.46 -17.65
CA GLU A 38 -19.27 -9.84 -17.62
C GLU A 38 -17.78 -9.88 -17.34
N ASN A 39 -17.00 -8.98 -17.97
CA ASN A 39 -15.56 -8.91 -17.82
C ASN A 39 -15.12 -7.46 -17.55
N LEU A 40 -14.65 -7.22 -16.33
CA LEU A 40 -14.20 -5.91 -15.85
C LEU A 40 -13.19 -5.24 -16.79
N PHE A 41 -12.30 -5.99 -17.43
CA PHE A 41 -11.23 -5.42 -18.24
C PHE A 41 -11.70 -5.00 -19.63
N SER A 42 -12.54 -5.80 -20.29
CA SER A 42 -13.06 -5.45 -21.62
C SER A 42 -14.22 -4.46 -21.55
N ASP A 43 -15.11 -4.61 -20.57
CA ASP A 43 -16.38 -3.89 -20.55
C ASP A 43 -16.23 -2.43 -20.10
N LEU A 44 -15.08 -2.09 -19.50
CA LEU A 44 -14.75 -0.72 -19.09
C LEU A 44 -13.93 0.06 -20.14
N GLN A 45 -13.35 -0.61 -21.15
CA GLN A 45 -12.45 0.00 -22.14
C GLN A 45 -13.11 1.13 -22.94
N ASP A 46 -14.40 1.05 -23.24
CA ASP A 46 -15.10 2.10 -23.99
C ASP A 46 -15.49 3.33 -23.14
N GLY A 47 -15.24 3.26 -21.83
CA GLY A 47 -15.53 4.27 -20.81
C GLY A 47 -17.01 4.49 -20.50
N ARG A 48 -17.95 3.84 -21.19
CA ARG A 48 -19.39 4.08 -21.00
C ARG A 48 -19.92 3.45 -19.73
N ARG A 49 -19.52 2.20 -19.46
CA ARG A 49 -19.87 1.49 -18.21
C ARG A 49 -19.24 2.16 -17.00
N LEU A 50 -18.01 2.67 -17.15
CA LEU A 50 -17.37 3.48 -16.12
C LEU A 50 -18.18 4.77 -15.84
N LEU A 51 -18.64 5.46 -16.87
CA LEU A 51 -19.53 6.62 -16.70
C LEU A 51 -20.88 6.23 -16.10
N ASP A 52 -21.49 5.10 -16.49
CA ASP A 52 -22.73 4.59 -15.85
C ASP A 52 -22.56 4.37 -14.35
N LEU A 53 -21.41 3.85 -13.93
CA LEU A 53 -21.07 3.66 -12.51
C LEU A 53 -20.98 4.99 -11.78
N LEU A 54 -20.24 5.95 -12.35
CA LEU A 54 -20.08 7.27 -11.75
C LEU A 54 -21.38 8.07 -11.75
N GLU A 55 -22.24 7.92 -12.76
CA GLU A 55 -23.58 8.52 -12.75
C GLU A 55 -24.39 8.06 -11.53
N GLY A 56 -24.39 6.75 -11.25
CA GLY A 56 -25.11 6.19 -10.12
C GLY A 56 -24.53 6.59 -8.77
N LEU A 57 -23.20 6.62 -8.65
CA LEU A 57 -22.49 6.98 -7.41
C LEU A 57 -22.57 8.47 -7.08
N THR A 58 -22.52 9.34 -8.09
CA THR A 58 -22.61 10.80 -7.91
C THR A 58 -24.04 11.33 -7.92
N GLY A 59 -24.99 10.57 -8.46
CA GLY A 59 -26.35 11.01 -8.73
C GLY A 59 -26.46 12.02 -9.88
N GLN A 60 -25.36 12.31 -10.60
CA GLN A 60 -25.32 13.28 -11.70
C GLN A 60 -25.36 12.54 -13.04
N LYS A 61 -26.12 13.07 -14.01
CA LYS A 61 -26.07 12.54 -15.39
C LYS A 61 -24.79 12.97 -16.09
N LEU A 62 -24.09 12.02 -16.70
CA LEU A 62 -22.80 12.23 -17.34
C LEU A 62 -22.92 11.98 -18.85
N PRO A 63 -22.60 12.97 -19.70
CA PRO A 63 -22.74 12.82 -21.15
C PRO A 63 -21.71 11.83 -21.69
N LYS A 64 -22.20 10.80 -22.41
CA LYS A 64 -21.38 9.75 -23.04
C LYS A 64 -21.23 10.02 -24.53
N GLU A 65 -20.01 9.91 -25.05
CA GLU A 65 -19.76 9.95 -26.48
C GLU A 65 -20.24 8.67 -27.16
N LYS A 66 -20.93 8.89 -28.28
CA LYS A 66 -21.42 7.84 -29.17
C LYS A 66 -20.33 7.57 -30.21
N GLY A 67 -20.18 6.31 -30.61
CA GLY A 67 -19.12 5.85 -31.52
C GLY A 67 -18.35 4.65 -30.96
N SER A 68 -17.61 3.96 -31.83
CA SER A 68 -16.85 2.75 -31.46
C SER A 68 -15.34 2.89 -31.68
N THR A 69 -14.87 4.06 -32.13
CA THR A 69 -13.44 4.28 -32.33
C THR A 69 -12.73 4.51 -31.00
N ARG A 70 -11.42 4.20 -30.96
CA ARG A 70 -10.56 4.41 -29.78
C ARG A 70 -10.59 5.85 -29.26
N VAL A 71 -10.77 6.85 -30.13
CA VAL A 71 -10.89 8.27 -29.73
C VAL A 71 -12.13 8.51 -28.87
N HIS A 72 -13.28 7.91 -29.21
CA HIS A 72 -14.50 8.03 -28.40
C HIS A 72 -14.32 7.36 -27.03
N ALA A 73 -13.65 6.20 -27.00
CA ALA A 73 -13.33 5.50 -25.76
C ALA A 73 -12.44 6.36 -24.84
N LEU A 74 -11.34 6.91 -25.39
CA LEU A 74 -10.46 7.84 -24.67
C LEU A 74 -11.21 9.06 -24.14
N ASN A 75 -12.12 9.64 -24.91
CA ASN A 75 -12.90 10.79 -24.45
C ASN A 75 -13.86 10.42 -23.30
N ASN A 76 -14.50 9.26 -23.36
CA ASN A 76 -15.37 8.78 -22.27
C ASN A 76 -14.57 8.49 -21.00
N VAL A 77 -13.45 7.78 -21.11
CA VAL A 77 -12.57 7.50 -19.96
C VAL A 77 -12.02 8.80 -19.40
N ASN A 78 -11.53 9.74 -20.22
CA ASN A 78 -11.07 11.05 -19.74
C ASN A 78 -12.17 11.83 -19.00
N LYS A 79 -13.43 11.76 -19.45
CA LYS A 79 -14.55 12.35 -18.72
C LYS A 79 -14.73 11.67 -17.36
N ALA A 80 -14.66 10.33 -17.30
CA ALA A 80 -14.74 9.61 -16.05
C ALA A 80 -13.62 10.00 -15.07
N LEU A 81 -12.35 10.04 -15.54
CA LEU A 81 -11.21 10.46 -14.72
C LEU A 81 -11.35 11.90 -14.20
N ARG A 82 -11.88 12.83 -15.02
CA ARG A 82 -12.19 14.19 -14.55
C ARG A 82 -13.27 14.21 -13.48
N VAL A 83 -14.32 13.38 -13.60
CA VAL A 83 -15.35 13.27 -12.56
C VAL A 83 -14.75 12.77 -11.26
N LEU A 84 -13.83 11.80 -11.31
CA LEU A 84 -13.11 11.30 -10.14
C LEU A 84 -12.25 12.38 -9.49
N GLN A 85 -11.46 13.12 -10.28
CA GLN A 85 -10.65 14.24 -9.79
C GLN A 85 -11.51 15.34 -9.15
N ASN A 86 -12.66 15.67 -9.76
CA ASN A 86 -13.60 16.66 -9.21
C ASN A 86 -14.27 16.21 -7.91
N ASN A 87 -14.26 14.90 -7.61
CA ASN A 87 -14.74 14.34 -6.34
C ASN A 87 -13.57 14.02 -5.38
N ASN A 88 -12.38 14.57 -5.62
CA ASN A 88 -11.20 14.39 -4.76
C ASN A 88 -10.77 12.92 -4.63
N VAL A 89 -10.81 12.18 -5.73
CA VAL A 89 -10.23 10.83 -5.83
C VAL A 89 -8.81 10.96 -6.36
N ASP A 90 -7.85 10.43 -5.62
CA ASP A 90 -6.44 10.43 -6.01
C ASP A 90 -6.20 9.37 -7.10
N LEU A 91 -5.73 9.81 -8.26
CA LEU A 91 -5.45 8.96 -9.42
C LEU A 91 -3.96 8.99 -9.73
N VAL A 92 -3.17 8.34 -8.87
CA VAL A 92 -1.72 8.25 -9.03
C VAL A 92 -1.41 7.29 -10.17
N ASN A 93 -0.72 7.76 -11.21
CA ASN A 93 -0.24 6.96 -12.35
C ASN A 93 -1.33 6.22 -13.15
N ILE A 94 -2.57 6.72 -13.18
CA ILE A 94 -3.65 6.14 -13.99
C ILE A 94 -4.10 7.15 -15.06
N GLY A 95 -3.80 6.85 -16.32
CA GLY A 95 -4.21 7.61 -17.50
C GLY A 95 -5.38 6.96 -18.25
N SER A 96 -5.98 7.72 -19.17
CA SER A 96 -7.09 7.20 -19.99
C SER A 96 -6.66 6.10 -20.96
N THR A 97 -5.41 6.14 -21.42
CA THR A 97 -4.82 5.13 -22.32
C THR A 97 -4.73 3.79 -21.64
N ASP A 98 -4.38 3.75 -20.35
CA ASP A 98 -4.22 2.52 -19.59
C ASP A 98 -5.51 1.73 -19.52
N ILE A 99 -6.64 2.42 -19.35
CA ILE A 99 -7.96 1.78 -19.27
C ILE A 99 -8.43 1.34 -20.66
N VAL A 100 -8.31 2.21 -21.67
CA VAL A 100 -8.77 1.91 -23.05
C VAL A 100 -7.95 0.79 -23.68
N ASP A 101 -6.66 0.72 -23.38
CA ASP A 101 -5.74 -0.28 -23.94
C ASP A 101 -5.70 -1.56 -23.08
N GLY A 102 -6.46 -1.63 -21.97
CA GLY A 102 -6.68 -2.86 -21.21
C GLY A 102 -5.60 -3.23 -20.19
N ASN A 103 -4.94 -2.26 -19.58
CA ASN A 103 -4.00 -2.53 -18.49
C ASN A 103 -4.76 -3.03 -17.24
N HIS A 104 -4.64 -4.31 -16.92
CA HIS A 104 -5.38 -4.95 -15.82
C HIS A 104 -5.05 -4.33 -14.47
N LYS A 105 -3.75 -4.18 -14.12
CA LYS A 105 -3.31 -3.62 -12.82
C LYS A 105 -3.86 -2.21 -12.62
N LEU A 106 -3.77 -1.35 -13.64
CA LEU A 106 -4.27 0.03 -13.55
C LEU A 106 -5.81 0.09 -13.59
N THR A 107 -6.48 -0.84 -14.25
CA THR A 107 -7.95 -0.95 -14.21
C THR A 107 -8.45 -1.37 -12.83
N LEU A 108 -7.80 -2.36 -12.20
CA LEU A 108 -8.10 -2.73 -10.81
C LEU A 108 -7.80 -1.58 -9.84
N GLY A 109 -6.66 -0.90 -10.00
CA GLY A 109 -6.33 0.28 -9.21
C GLY A 109 -7.38 1.40 -9.33
N LEU A 110 -7.87 1.66 -10.55
CA LEU A 110 -8.94 2.64 -10.78
C LEU A 110 -10.23 2.25 -10.05
N ILE A 111 -10.66 0.99 -10.20
CA ILE A 111 -11.91 0.51 -9.59
C ILE A 111 -11.78 0.47 -8.06
N TRP A 112 -10.61 0.09 -7.54
CA TRP A 112 -10.31 0.19 -6.11
C TRP A 112 -10.42 1.63 -5.60
N ASN A 113 -9.87 2.62 -6.30
CA ASN A 113 -9.97 4.03 -5.88
C ASN A 113 -11.43 4.51 -5.82
N ILE A 114 -12.28 4.03 -6.74
CA ILE A 114 -13.72 4.29 -6.72
C ILE A 114 -14.39 3.64 -5.49
N ILE A 115 -14.10 2.36 -5.24
CA ILE A 115 -14.61 1.62 -4.09
C ILE A 115 -14.18 2.28 -2.77
N LEU A 116 -12.89 2.59 -2.64
CA LEU A 116 -12.31 3.25 -1.48
C LEU A 116 -13.00 4.58 -1.21
N HIS A 117 -13.26 5.39 -2.23
CA HIS A 117 -13.92 6.67 -2.06
C HIS A 117 -15.40 6.54 -1.68
N TRP A 118 -16.21 5.86 -2.49
CA TRP A 118 -17.67 5.84 -2.32
C TRP A 118 -18.21 4.79 -1.38
N GLN A 119 -17.52 3.67 -1.20
CA GLN A 119 -17.94 2.63 -0.26
C GLN A 119 -17.23 2.79 1.08
N VAL A 120 -15.90 2.88 1.10
CA VAL A 120 -15.16 2.86 2.38
C VAL A 120 -15.20 4.22 3.08
N LYS A 121 -14.60 5.25 2.46
CA LYS A 121 -14.50 6.60 3.05
C LYS A 121 -15.86 7.22 3.27
N ASN A 122 -16.79 7.10 2.32
CA ASN A 122 -18.12 7.70 2.46
C ASN A 122 -18.95 7.04 3.58
N VAL A 123 -18.92 5.70 3.73
CA VAL A 123 -19.63 5.02 4.82
C VAL A 123 -19.08 5.43 6.19
N MET A 124 -17.77 5.65 6.30
CA MET A 124 -17.11 6.00 7.56
C MET A 124 -17.03 7.51 7.83
N LYS A 125 -17.48 8.36 6.91
CA LYS A 125 -17.26 9.82 6.96
C LYS A 125 -17.64 10.46 8.30
N ASN A 126 -18.80 10.08 8.85
CA ASN A 126 -19.29 10.64 10.11
C ASN A 126 -18.44 10.20 11.31
N ILE A 127 -17.97 8.95 11.29
CA ILE A 127 -17.17 8.35 12.36
C ILE A 127 -15.74 8.87 12.32
N MET A 128 -15.17 8.97 11.13
CA MET A 128 -13.87 9.62 10.89
C MET A 128 -13.87 11.06 11.42
N ALA A 129 -14.92 11.83 11.13
CA ALA A 129 -15.07 13.20 11.62
C ALA A 129 -15.24 13.25 13.15
N GLY A 130 -16.06 12.38 13.73
CA GLY A 130 -16.33 12.33 15.18
C GLY A 130 -15.10 11.89 16.00
N LEU A 131 -14.31 10.96 15.49
CA LEU A 131 -13.13 10.41 16.16
C LEU A 131 -11.81 11.11 15.76
N GLN A 132 -11.88 12.07 14.83
CA GLN A 132 -10.71 12.73 14.24
C GLN A 132 -9.66 11.75 13.68
N GLN A 133 -10.13 10.63 13.12
CA GLN A 133 -9.28 9.61 12.50
C GLN A 133 -9.46 9.61 10.98
N THR A 134 -8.35 9.52 10.25
CA THR A 134 -8.35 9.48 8.77
C THR A 134 -8.13 8.06 8.22
N ASN A 135 -7.62 7.14 9.04
CA ASN A 135 -7.32 5.77 8.63
C ASN A 135 -8.55 4.85 8.77
N SER A 136 -9.19 4.54 7.64
CA SER A 136 -10.35 3.63 7.57
C SER A 136 -10.07 2.22 8.07
N GLU A 137 -8.87 1.69 7.82
CA GLU A 137 -8.51 0.33 8.20
C GLU A 137 -8.41 0.22 9.72
N LYS A 138 -7.79 1.22 10.35
CA LYS A 138 -7.69 1.30 11.80
C LYS A 138 -9.07 1.34 12.47
N ILE A 139 -9.98 2.14 11.93
CA ILE A 139 -11.37 2.23 12.43
C ILE A 139 -12.08 0.87 12.31
N LEU A 140 -11.98 0.22 11.15
CA LEU A 140 -12.59 -1.09 10.94
C LEU A 140 -11.97 -2.15 11.85
N LEU A 141 -10.64 -2.17 11.98
CA LEU A 141 -9.95 -3.17 12.80
C LEU A 141 -10.32 -3.01 14.27
N SER A 142 -10.39 -1.77 14.74
CA SER A 142 -10.87 -1.42 16.07
C SER A 142 -12.31 -1.89 16.29
N TRP A 143 -13.22 -1.58 15.36
CA TRP A 143 -14.61 -2.00 15.42
C TRP A 143 -14.77 -3.52 15.49
N VAL A 144 -14.07 -4.26 14.63
CA VAL A 144 -14.13 -5.73 14.60
C VAL A 144 -13.63 -6.30 15.91
N ARG A 145 -12.46 -5.87 16.39
CA ARG A 145 -11.87 -6.38 17.64
C ARG A 145 -12.75 -6.10 18.85
N GLN A 146 -13.32 -4.90 18.93
CA GLN A 146 -14.28 -4.54 19.97
C GLN A 146 -15.51 -5.47 19.95
N SER A 147 -16.04 -5.72 18.74
CA SER A 147 -17.23 -6.57 18.54
C SER A 147 -16.96 -8.05 18.85
N THR A 148 -15.76 -8.54 18.55
CA THR A 148 -15.38 -9.94 18.73
C THR A 148 -14.66 -10.24 20.05
N ARG A 149 -14.55 -9.28 20.97
CA ARG A 149 -13.79 -9.42 22.23
C ARG A 149 -14.24 -10.61 23.10
N ASN A 150 -15.52 -10.99 23.01
CA ASN A 150 -16.11 -12.06 23.81
C ASN A 150 -16.01 -13.46 23.16
N TYR A 151 -15.23 -13.61 22.08
CA TYR A 151 -15.06 -14.85 21.34
C TYR A 151 -13.61 -15.32 21.47
N PRO A 152 -13.27 -16.19 22.44
CA PRO A 152 -11.88 -16.56 22.74
C PRO A 152 -11.13 -17.20 21.57
N GLN A 153 -11.85 -17.83 20.63
CA GLN A 153 -11.28 -18.45 19.44
C GLN A 153 -10.96 -17.44 18.33
N VAL A 154 -11.33 -16.17 18.49
CA VAL A 154 -11.22 -15.13 17.45
C VAL A 154 -10.26 -14.04 17.90
N ASN A 155 -9.20 -13.85 17.13
CA ASN A 155 -8.27 -12.73 17.31
C ASN A 155 -7.99 -12.08 15.96
N VAL A 156 -8.58 -10.92 15.72
CA VAL A 156 -8.43 -10.19 14.45
C VAL A 156 -7.32 -9.15 14.58
N ILE A 157 -6.25 -9.31 13.81
CA ILE A 157 -5.08 -8.40 13.82
C ILE A 157 -4.77 -7.81 12.44
N ASN A 158 -5.38 -8.32 11.37
CA ASN A 158 -5.18 -7.86 10.00
C ASN A 158 -6.45 -8.07 9.14
N PHE A 159 -6.41 -7.61 7.88
CA PHE A 159 -7.47 -7.84 6.89
C PHE A 159 -7.14 -8.95 5.89
N THR A 160 -6.27 -9.90 6.27
CA THR A 160 -5.88 -11.04 5.44
C THR A 160 -6.09 -12.33 6.23
N THR A 161 -5.05 -12.85 6.88
CA THR A 161 -5.02 -14.17 7.52
C THR A 161 -5.94 -14.31 8.73
N SER A 162 -6.32 -13.21 9.38
CA SER A 162 -7.27 -13.22 10.52
C SER A 162 -8.68 -13.69 10.12
N TRP A 163 -8.98 -13.76 8.83
CA TRP A 163 -10.32 -14.03 8.29
C TRP A 163 -10.42 -15.38 7.57
N SER A 164 -9.30 -16.05 7.31
CA SER A 164 -9.24 -17.24 6.44
C SER A 164 -9.99 -18.43 7.01
N ASP A 165 -10.09 -18.54 8.34
CA ASP A 165 -10.80 -19.63 9.00
C ASP A 165 -12.32 -19.43 9.09
N GLY A 166 -12.82 -18.24 8.74
CA GLY A 166 -14.24 -17.88 8.80
C GLY A 166 -14.84 -17.66 10.19
N LEU A 167 -14.10 -17.86 11.29
CA LEU A 167 -14.64 -17.62 12.64
C LEU A 167 -14.86 -16.13 12.90
N ALA A 168 -13.93 -15.27 12.45
CA ALA A 168 -14.05 -13.82 12.62
C ALA A 168 -15.32 -13.25 11.99
N LEU A 169 -15.67 -13.68 10.78
CA LEU A 169 -16.91 -13.27 10.08
C LEU A 169 -18.16 -13.67 10.86
N ASN A 170 -18.22 -14.91 11.32
CA ASN A 170 -19.36 -15.39 12.10
C ASN A 170 -19.45 -14.68 13.46
N ALA A 171 -18.34 -14.48 14.16
CA ALA A 171 -18.33 -13.80 15.46
C ALA A 171 -18.80 -12.35 15.33
N LEU A 172 -18.39 -11.67 14.26
CA LEU A 172 -18.81 -10.31 13.96
C LEU A 172 -20.33 -10.22 13.74
N ILE A 173 -20.93 -11.17 13.01
CA ILE A 173 -22.38 -11.21 12.81
C ILE A 173 -23.09 -11.56 14.13
N HIS A 174 -22.64 -12.62 14.82
CA HIS A 174 -23.26 -13.11 16.05
C HIS A 174 -23.18 -12.10 17.20
N SER A 175 -22.10 -11.32 17.30
CA SER A 175 -21.94 -10.28 18.33
C SER A 175 -23.03 -9.21 18.26
N HIS A 176 -23.46 -8.85 17.04
CA HIS A 176 -24.50 -7.84 16.82
C HIS A 176 -25.89 -8.45 16.71
N ARG A 177 -25.99 -9.71 16.27
CA ARG A 177 -27.24 -10.45 16.01
C ARG A 177 -27.15 -11.89 16.51
N PRO A 178 -27.11 -12.11 17.83
CA PRO A 178 -26.98 -13.45 18.43
C PRO A 178 -28.22 -14.32 18.20
N ASP A 179 -29.33 -13.72 17.76
CA ASP A 179 -30.58 -14.39 17.44
C ASP A 179 -30.53 -15.21 16.14
N LEU A 180 -29.56 -14.96 15.25
CA LEU A 180 -29.55 -15.54 13.91
C LEU A 180 -29.07 -16.99 13.87
N PHE A 181 -28.18 -17.39 14.78
CA PHE A 181 -27.64 -18.75 14.86
C PHE A 181 -26.95 -18.97 16.21
N ASP A 182 -26.75 -20.24 16.58
CA ASP A 182 -25.97 -20.61 17.77
C ASP A 182 -24.46 -20.63 17.45
N TRP A 183 -23.66 -19.93 18.25
CA TRP A 183 -22.20 -19.88 18.08
C TRP A 183 -21.54 -21.26 18.13
N ASN A 184 -22.00 -22.15 19.02
CA ASN A 184 -21.37 -23.46 19.16
C ASN A 184 -21.51 -24.29 17.87
N SER A 185 -22.64 -24.13 17.16
CA SER A 185 -22.85 -24.79 15.87
C SER A 185 -21.82 -24.39 14.81
N VAL A 186 -21.29 -23.16 14.85
CA VAL A 186 -20.25 -22.66 13.94
C VAL A 186 -18.88 -23.20 14.33
N VAL A 187 -18.56 -23.18 15.63
CA VAL A 187 -17.27 -23.69 16.14
C VAL A 187 -17.11 -25.20 15.87
N CYS A 188 -18.21 -25.95 15.87
CA CYS A 188 -18.20 -27.38 15.55
C CYS A 188 -18.04 -27.71 14.06
N GLN A 189 -18.07 -26.72 13.15
CA GLN A 189 -17.90 -26.95 11.72
C GLN A 189 -16.45 -27.32 11.38
N GLN A 190 -16.29 -28.34 10.55
CA GLN A 190 -14.99 -28.96 10.29
C GLN A 190 -14.12 -28.16 9.32
N SER A 191 -14.71 -27.42 8.37
CA SER A 191 -13.94 -26.64 7.39
C SER A 191 -14.18 -25.14 7.51
N ALA A 192 -13.16 -24.36 7.16
CA ALA A 192 -13.25 -22.91 7.05
C ALA A 192 -14.21 -22.51 5.93
N THR A 193 -14.16 -23.20 4.79
CA THR A 193 -15.13 -23.03 3.68
C THR A 193 -16.59 -23.10 4.15
N GLN A 194 -16.95 -24.05 5.03
CA GLN A 194 -18.31 -24.16 5.58
C GLN A 194 -18.68 -22.96 6.45
N ARG A 195 -17.75 -22.50 7.29
CA ARG A 195 -17.94 -21.33 8.16
C ARG A 195 -18.12 -20.06 7.35
N LEU A 196 -17.33 -19.90 6.30
CA LEU A 196 -17.40 -18.77 5.37
C LEU A 196 -18.71 -18.77 4.59
N GLU A 197 -19.09 -19.91 3.99
CA GLU A 197 -20.34 -20.05 3.27
C GLU A 197 -21.55 -19.81 4.18
N HIS A 198 -21.50 -20.28 5.43
CA HIS A 198 -22.51 -19.98 6.44
C HIS A 198 -22.63 -18.48 6.70
N ALA A 199 -21.51 -17.79 7.00
CA ALA A 199 -21.52 -16.35 7.25
C ALA A 199 -22.07 -15.56 6.05
N PHE A 200 -21.64 -15.90 4.83
CA PHE A 200 -22.09 -15.24 3.60
C PHE A 200 -23.58 -15.47 3.32
N ASN A 201 -24.11 -16.66 3.62
CA ASN A 201 -25.53 -16.95 3.53
C ASN A 201 -26.35 -16.14 4.55
N ILE A 202 -25.93 -16.12 5.81
CA ILE A 202 -26.61 -15.32 6.85
C ILE A 202 -26.60 -13.84 6.47
N ALA A 203 -25.45 -13.30 6.08
CA ALA A 203 -25.31 -11.91 5.66
C ALA A 203 -26.22 -11.58 4.46
N ARG A 204 -26.33 -12.47 3.47
CA ARG A 204 -27.23 -12.28 2.32
C ARG A 204 -28.69 -12.30 2.71
N TYR A 205 -29.13 -13.35 3.39
CA TYR A 205 -30.56 -13.56 3.64
C TYR A 205 -31.12 -12.72 4.79
N GLN A 206 -30.29 -12.40 5.79
CA GLN A 206 -30.73 -11.71 7.01
C GLN A 206 -30.31 -10.24 7.06
N LEU A 207 -29.21 -9.87 6.40
CA LEU A 207 -28.68 -8.50 6.40
C LEU A 207 -28.74 -7.81 5.03
N GLY A 208 -29.14 -8.52 3.97
CA GLY A 208 -29.25 -7.97 2.62
C GLY A 208 -27.89 -7.64 1.97
N ILE A 209 -26.80 -8.27 2.42
CA ILE A 209 -25.45 -8.04 1.90
C ILE A 209 -25.18 -9.00 0.74
N GLU A 210 -24.73 -8.48 -0.40
CA GLU A 210 -24.39 -9.29 -1.57
C GLU A 210 -23.15 -10.18 -1.31
N LYS A 211 -23.10 -11.37 -1.91
CA LYS A 211 -21.96 -12.29 -1.77
C LYS A 211 -20.79 -11.87 -2.66
N LEU A 212 -20.08 -10.83 -2.23
CA LEU A 212 -18.93 -10.27 -2.98
C LEU A 212 -17.73 -11.23 -3.02
N LEU A 213 -17.56 -12.06 -1.99
CA LEU A 213 -16.49 -13.03 -1.86
C LEU A 213 -17.04 -14.44 -2.00
N ASP A 214 -16.22 -15.34 -2.53
CA ASP A 214 -16.51 -16.77 -2.46
C ASP A 214 -15.67 -17.42 -1.35
N PRO A 215 -16.19 -18.46 -0.68
CA PRO A 215 -15.48 -19.10 0.43
C PRO A 215 -14.06 -19.55 0.08
N GLU A 216 -13.83 -20.10 -1.11
CA GLU A 216 -12.51 -20.55 -1.58
C GLU A 216 -11.51 -19.41 -1.78
N ASP A 217 -12.00 -18.18 -2.03
CA ASP A 217 -11.15 -17.00 -2.21
C ASP A 217 -10.69 -16.41 -0.85
N VAL A 218 -11.30 -16.86 0.25
CA VAL A 218 -10.96 -16.47 1.62
C VAL A 218 -10.29 -17.61 2.39
N ASP A 219 -10.66 -18.87 2.13
CA ASP A 219 -10.04 -20.07 2.68
C ASP A 219 -8.70 -20.37 1.99
N THR A 220 -7.75 -19.46 2.18
CA THR A 220 -6.40 -19.52 1.63
C THR A 220 -5.39 -19.02 2.65
N THR A 221 -4.11 -19.30 2.41
CA THR A 221 -3.01 -18.86 3.27
C THR A 221 -2.93 -17.34 3.36
N TYR A 222 -3.24 -16.64 2.26
CA TYR A 222 -3.19 -15.17 2.19
C TYR A 222 -4.39 -14.61 1.41
N PRO A 223 -5.51 -14.35 2.10
CA PRO A 223 -6.69 -13.72 1.49
C PRO A 223 -6.39 -12.30 1.01
N ASP A 224 -7.02 -11.89 -0.09
CA ASP A 224 -6.81 -10.55 -0.65
C ASP A 224 -7.36 -9.45 0.27
N LYS A 225 -6.46 -8.57 0.73
CA LYS A 225 -6.76 -7.52 1.72
C LYS A 225 -7.89 -6.60 1.30
N LYS A 226 -7.85 -6.12 0.04
CA LYS A 226 -8.84 -5.19 -0.52
C LYS A 226 -10.23 -5.82 -0.55
N SER A 227 -10.30 -7.08 -0.95
CA SER A 227 -11.53 -7.86 -1.05
C SER A 227 -12.15 -8.11 0.33
N ILE A 228 -11.35 -8.44 1.35
CA ILE A 228 -11.82 -8.53 2.75
C ILE A 228 -12.33 -7.17 3.24
N LEU A 229 -11.56 -6.10 3.07
CA LEU A 229 -11.96 -4.74 3.47
C LEU A 229 -13.30 -4.32 2.88
N MET A 230 -13.54 -4.62 1.59
CA MET A 230 -14.82 -4.36 0.93
C MET A 230 -15.98 -5.07 1.59
N TYR A 231 -15.80 -6.35 1.93
CA TYR A 231 -16.86 -7.13 2.54
C TYR A 231 -17.14 -6.67 3.98
N ILE A 232 -16.10 -6.42 4.77
CA ILE A 232 -16.24 -5.90 6.14
C ILE A 232 -16.87 -4.52 6.16
N THR A 233 -16.53 -3.65 5.21
CA THR A 233 -17.20 -2.35 5.05
C THR A 233 -18.70 -2.51 4.77
N SER A 234 -19.09 -3.53 4.01
CA SER A 234 -20.51 -3.83 3.75
C SER A 234 -21.25 -4.26 5.02
N LEU A 235 -20.61 -5.05 5.88
CA LEU A 235 -21.14 -5.41 7.20
C LEU A 235 -21.24 -4.18 8.12
N PHE A 236 -20.18 -3.35 8.17
CA PHE A 236 -20.14 -2.11 8.94
C PHE A 236 -21.25 -1.14 8.53
N GLN A 237 -21.61 -1.10 7.25
CA GLN A 237 -22.67 -0.22 6.77
C GLN A 237 -24.06 -0.57 7.35
N VAL A 238 -24.33 -1.84 7.65
CA VAL A 238 -25.67 -2.31 8.07
C VAL A 238 -25.75 -2.70 9.55
N LEU A 239 -24.61 -2.91 10.21
CA LEU A 239 -24.51 -3.22 11.64
C LEU A 239 -24.25 -1.95 12.47
N PRO A 240 -24.51 -1.97 13.79
CA PRO A 240 -24.19 -0.86 14.68
C PRO A 240 -22.71 -0.40 14.59
N GLN A 241 -22.52 0.86 14.23
CA GLN A 241 -21.20 1.45 13.99
C GLN A 241 -20.57 2.07 15.25
N GLN A 242 -20.48 1.29 16.33
CA GLN A 242 -19.96 1.76 17.62
C GLN A 242 -18.46 1.49 17.70
N VAL A 243 -17.64 2.54 17.75
CA VAL A 243 -16.17 2.46 17.89
C VAL A 243 -15.72 3.45 18.96
N SER A 244 -14.95 2.98 19.94
CA SER A 244 -14.41 3.83 21.01
C SER A 244 -12.97 4.26 20.73
N ILE A 245 -12.53 5.37 21.34
CA ILE A 245 -11.15 5.87 21.19
C ILE A 245 -10.16 4.88 21.83
N GLU A 246 -10.55 4.24 22.93
CA GLU A 246 -9.75 3.23 23.61
C GLU A 246 -9.53 2.02 22.70
N ALA A 247 -10.58 1.56 22.00
CA ALA A 247 -10.46 0.48 21.03
C ALA A 247 -9.56 0.86 19.84
N ILE A 248 -9.46 2.15 19.48
CA ILE A 248 -8.56 2.64 18.45
C ILE A 248 -7.10 2.61 18.93
N GLN A 249 -6.86 3.00 20.19
CA GLN A 249 -5.53 2.96 20.82
C GLN A 249 -5.04 1.52 21.01
N GLU A 250 -5.92 0.58 21.39
CA GLU A 250 -5.57 -0.84 21.50
C GLU A 250 -5.00 -1.40 20.19
N VAL A 251 -5.49 -0.93 19.04
CA VAL A 251 -4.99 -1.32 17.72
C VAL A 251 -3.58 -0.75 17.45
N GLU A 252 -3.26 0.44 17.94
CA GLU A 252 -1.91 1.04 17.79
C GLU A 252 -0.85 0.25 18.56
N MET A 253 -1.25 -0.43 19.63
CA MET A 253 -0.39 -1.23 20.49
C MET A 253 -0.25 -2.69 20.03
N LEU A 254 -0.90 -3.08 18.92
CA LEU A 254 -0.76 -4.43 18.40
C LEU A 254 0.66 -4.68 17.87
N PRO A 255 1.24 -5.88 18.08
CA PRO A 255 2.52 -6.24 17.50
C PRO A 255 2.41 -6.16 15.97
N ARG A 256 3.31 -5.39 15.35
CA ARG A 256 3.42 -5.33 13.89
C ARG A 256 3.83 -6.72 13.38
N PRO A 257 3.29 -7.19 12.24
CA PRO A 257 3.76 -8.44 11.65
C PRO A 257 5.27 -8.36 11.45
N PRO A 258 6.04 -9.42 11.79
CA PRO A 258 7.47 -9.44 11.52
C PRO A 258 7.70 -9.20 10.02
N LYS A 259 8.69 -8.38 9.68
CA LYS A 259 9.15 -8.22 8.29
C LYS A 259 9.45 -9.62 7.75
N VAL A 260 8.69 -10.07 6.77
CA VAL A 260 9.02 -11.29 6.02
C VAL A 260 10.43 -11.09 5.47
N THR A 261 11.40 -11.80 6.02
CA THR A 261 12.78 -11.78 5.54
C THR A 261 12.83 -12.40 4.14
N LYS A 262 13.70 -11.85 3.30
CA LYS A 262 13.85 -12.15 1.86
C LYS A 262 13.98 -13.63 1.48
N GLU A 263 14.27 -14.53 2.42
CA GLU A 263 14.52 -15.95 2.17
C GLU A 263 13.24 -16.80 2.08
N GLU A 264 12.18 -16.46 2.81
CA GLU A 264 10.88 -17.15 2.70
C GLU A 264 10.08 -16.68 1.47
N HIS A 265 10.32 -15.43 1.06
CA HIS A 265 9.74 -14.82 -0.14
C HIS A 265 10.16 -15.54 -1.44
N PHE A 266 11.37 -16.12 -1.45
CA PHE A 266 11.94 -16.81 -2.62
C PHE A 266 11.32 -18.20 -2.85
N GLN A 267 10.95 -18.91 -1.78
CA GLN A 267 10.36 -20.25 -1.87
C GLN A 267 8.91 -20.23 -2.34
N LEU A 268 8.12 -19.24 -1.89
CA LEU A 268 6.72 -19.07 -2.29
C LEU A 268 6.58 -18.65 -3.76
N HIS A 269 7.43 -17.74 -4.23
CA HIS A 269 7.41 -17.28 -5.63
C HIS A 269 7.85 -18.38 -6.62
N HIS A 270 8.75 -19.28 -6.20
CA HIS A 270 9.17 -20.43 -7.00
C HIS A 270 8.08 -21.51 -7.08
N GLN A 271 7.36 -21.79 -5.98
CA GLN A 271 6.28 -22.81 -5.96
C GLN A 271 5.01 -22.39 -6.71
N MET A 272 4.63 -21.11 -6.65
CA MET A 272 3.42 -20.58 -7.32
C MET A 272 3.57 -20.58 -8.85
N HIS A 273 4.75 -20.23 -9.37
CA HIS A 273 5.01 -20.24 -10.81
C HIS A 273 5.18 -21.65 -11.40
N TYR A 274 5.69 -22.61 -10.62
CA TYR A 274 5.83 -24.00 -11.07
C TYR A 274 4.49 -24.76 -11.12
N SER A 275 3.54 -24.42 -10.25
CA SER A 275 2.26 -25.16 -10.18
C SER A 275 1.24 -24.73 -11.23
N GLN A 276 1.38 -23.56 -11.87
CA GLN A 276 0.47 -23.09 -12.93
C GLN A 276 0.87 -23.51 -14.35
N GLN A 277 2.03 -24.17 -14.55
CA GLN A 277 2.49 -24.64 -15.87
C GLN A 277 2.29 -26.15 -16.13
N HIS A 278 1.69 -26.89 -15.21
CA HIS A 278 1.41 -28.32 -15.42
C HIS A 278 -0.08 -28.61 -15.20
N LEU A 279 -0.89 -28.42 -16.24
CA LEU A 279 -2.05 -29.26 -16.61
C LEU A 279 -2.73 -28.64 -17.83
N GLU A 280 -2.52 -29.27 -18.99
CA GLU A 280 -3.44 -29.46 -20.12
C GLU A 280 -2.67 -29.43 -21.46
N ALA A 281 -2.36 -30.62 -21.97
CA ALA A 281 -2.13 -30.85 -23.38
C ALA A 281 -3.46 -31.29 -24.01
N PRO A 282 -3.91 -30.66 -25.11
CA PRO A 282 -4.81 -31.30 -26.03
C PRO A 282 -4.09 -31.60 -27.35
N GLU A 283 -4.35 -32.81 -27.83
CA GLU A 283 -3.85 -33.34 -29.09
C GLU A 283 -4.30 -32.54 -30.32
N ASP A 284 -3.38 -32.55 -31.27
CA ASP A 284 -3.38 -32.13 -32.66
C ASP A 284 -4.74 -32.14 -33.40
N LYS A 285 -5.06 -31.01 -34.04
CA LYS A 285 -5.85 -30.96 -35.30
C LYS A 285 -5.67 -29.61 -36.03
N SER A 286 -4.84 -29.67 -37.06
CA SER A 286 -4.78 -28.79 -38.23
C SER A 286 -6.14 -28.21 -38.68
N PHE A 287 -6.25 -26.89 -38.73
CA PHE A 287 -6.74 -26.13 -39.90
C PHE A 287 -6.45 -24.63 -39.72
N GLY A 288 -5.80 -24.01 -40.72
CA GLY A 288 -5.23 -22.66 -40.60
C GLY A 288 -6.21 -21.49 -40.71
N SER A 289 -5.81 -20.36 -40.14
CA SER A 289 -6.15 -19.00 -40.62
C SER A 289 -5.16 -17.96 -40.04
N SER A 290 -4.33 -17.39 -40.94
CA SER A 290 -3.63 -16.10 -40.93
C SER A 290 -3.61 -15.30 -39.61
N LEU A 291 -2.55 -15.38 -38.79
CA LEU A 291 -1.35 -14.51 -38.79
C LEU A 291 -1.61 -13.01 -38.99
N MET A 292 -1.64 -12.29 -37.87
CA MET A 292 -0.86 -11.06 -37.70
C MET A 292 -0.31 -11.02 -36.26
N GLU A 293 0.47 -12.04 -35.90
CA GLU A 293 1.41 -11.92 -34.79
C GLU A 293 2.58 -11.09 -35.31
N SER A 294 2.82 -9.93 -34.70
CA SER A 294 4.01 -9.13 -34.98
C SER A 294 5.24 -9.97 -34.67
N GLU A 295 5.89 -10.48 -35.71
CA GLU A 295 7.06 -11.35 -35.63
C GLU A 295 8.15 -10.62 -34.82
N VAL A 296 8.49 -11.15 -33.65
CA VAL A 296 9.61 -10.66 -32.85
C VAL A 296 10.87 -11.04 -33.61
N ASN A 297 11.55 -10.05 -34.17
CA ASN A 297 12.78 -10.25 -34.93
C ASN A 297 13.99 -9.77 -34.10
N LEU A 298 15.14 -10.41 -34.30
CA LEU A 298 16.39 -10.20 -33.59
C LEU A 298 16.78 -8.70 -33.53
N ASP A 299 16.58 -7.97 -34.63
CA ASP A 299 16.84 -6.53 -34.75
C ASP A 299 16.09 -5.67 -33.71
N ARG A 300 14.82 -6.00 -33.45
CA ARG A 300 14.00 -5.28 -32.46
C ARG A 300 14.43 -5.57 -31.04
N TYR A 301 14.88 -6.78 -30.77
CA TYR A 301 15.46 -7.14 -29.47
C TYR A 301 16.79 -6.44 -29.25
N GLN A 302 17.67 -6.43 -30.25
CA GLN A 302 18.97 -5.75 -30.16
C GLN A 302 18.80 -4.25 -29.91
N THR A 303 17.90 -3.59 -30.63
CA THR A 303 17.61 -2.15 -30.41
C THR A 303 17.11 -1.89 -28.98
N ALA A 304 16.17 -2.70 -28.50
CA ALA A 304 15.62 -2.54 -27.14
C ALA A 304 16.67 -2.84 -26.05
N LEU A 305 17.52 -3.83 -26.26
CA LEU A 305 18.62 -4.19 -25.37
C LEU A 305 19.64 -3.05 -25.27
N GLU A 306 20.05 -2.48 -26.40
CA GLU A 306 21.00 -1.36 -26.44
C GLU A 306 20.49 -0.14 -25.68
N GLU A 307 19.21 0.22 -25.84
CA GLU A 307 18.58 1.32 -25.10
C GLU A 307 18.66 1.11 -23.59
N VAL A 308 18.37 -0.10 -23.11
CA VAL A 308 18.42 -0.40 -21.66
C VAL A 308 19.84 -0.52 -21.14
N LEU A 309 20.78 -1.06 -21.91
CA LEU A 309 22.19 -1.10 -21.52
C LEU A 309 22.81 0.32 -21.46
N SER A 310 22.42 1.20 -22.38
CA SER A 310 22.83 2.61 -22.37
C SER A 310 22.30 3.34 -21.13
N TRP A 311 21.02 3.12 -20.81
CA TRP A 311 20.45 3.66 -19.58
C TRP A 311 21.11 3.09 -18.32
N LEU A 312 21.33 1.77 -18.26
CA LEU A 312 22.01 1.12 -17.12
C LEU A 312 23.38 1.72 -16.85
N LEU A 313 24.17 1.98 -17.90
CA LEU A 313 25.46 2.63 -17.78
C LEU A 313 25.32 4.04 -17.17
N SER A 314 24.37 4.83 -17.66
CA SER A 314 24.08 6.16 -17.10
C SER A 314 23.62 6.08 -15.63
N ALA A 315 22.85 5.06 -15.27
CA ALA A 315 22.33 4.87 -13.91
C ALA A 315 23.43 4.41 -12.94
N GLU A 316 24.36 3.56 -13.38
CA GLU A 316 25.56 3.16 -12.65
C GLU A 316 26.46 4.39 -12.38
N ASP A 317 26.71 5.21 -13.41
CA ASP A 317 27.49 6.45 -13.28
C ASP A 317 26.83 7.44 -12.31
N THR A 318 25.50 7.55 -12.36
CA THR A 318 24.73 8.43 -11.47
C THR A 318 24.83 7.97 -10.01
N LEU A 319 24.74 6.66 -9.75
CA LEU A 319 24.90 6.11 -8.40
C LEU A 319 26.30 6.39 -7.85
N GLN A 320 27.32 6.25 -8.70
CA GLN A 320 28.71 6.54 -8.35
C GLN A 320 28.92 8.03 -8.09
N ALA A 321 28.32 8.92 -8.89
CA ALA A 321 28.42 10.37 -8.75
C ALA A 321 27.80 10.90 -7.44
N GLN A 322 26.84 10.19 -6.84
CA GLN A 322 26.25 10.58 -5.56
C GLN A 322 27.22 10.47 -4.36
N GLY A 323 28.39 9.84 -4.52
CA GLY A 323 29.47 9.87 -3.52
C GLY A 323 29.17 9.22 -2.17
N GLU A 324 30.01 9.49 -1.18
CA GLU A 324 29.88 9.00 0.20
C GLU A 324 28.86 9.80 1.01
N ILE A 325 28.29 9.17 2.04
CA ILE A 325 27.29 9.79 2.91
C ILE A 325 27.98 10.79 3.86
N SER A 326 27.44 11.99 3.96
CA SER A 326 27.95 13.05 4.83
C SER A 326 27.68 12.76 6.32
N ASN A 327 28.36 13.50 7.20
CA ASN A 327 28.08 13.51 8.64
C ASN A 327 27.26 14.73 9.09
N ASP A 328 26.82 15.56 8.14
CA ASP A 328 26.00 16.75 8.39
C ASP A 328 24.53 16.48 8.05
N VAL A 329 23.60 16.80 8.96
CA VAL A 329 22.17 16.48 8.85
C VAL A 329 21.54 17.07 7.58
N GLU A 330 21.84 18.33 7.25
CA GLU A 330 21.21 19.00 6.12
C GLU A 330 21.77 18.44 4.80
N VAL A 331 23.07 18.16 4.75
CA VAL A 331 23.70 17.52 3.58
C VAL A 331 23.17 16.10 3.37
N VAL A 332 23.04 15.31 4.44
CA VAL A 332 22.50 13.93 4.35
C VAL A 332 21.04 13.96 3.90
N LYS A 333 20.26 14.95 4.33
CA LYS A 333 18.87 15.14 3.89
C LYS A 333 18.78 15.43 2.40
N ASP A 334 19.64 16.29 1.87
CA ASP A 334 19.71 16.56 0.42
C ASP A 334 20.16 15.32 -0.35
N GLN A 335 21.16 14.58 0.17
CA GLN A 335 21.59 13.29 -0.38
C GLN A 335 20.45 12.27 -0.39
N PHE A 336 19.66 12.21 0.68
CA PHE A 336 18.49 11.33 0.81
C PHE A 336 17.45 11.66 -0.25
N HIS A 337 17.05 12.93 -0.40
CA HIS A 337 16.07 13.34 -1.41
C HIS A 337 16.56 13.12 -2.85
N THR A 338 17.85 13.38 -3.10
CA THR A 338 18.47 13.10 -4.40
C THR A 338 18.44 11.61 -4.71
N HIS A 339 18.76 10.76 -3.73
CA HIS A 339 18.73 9.31 -3.88
C HIS A 339 17.31 8.75 -4.00
N GLU A 340 16.31 9.33 -3.33
CA GLU A 340 14.90 8.98 -3.51
C GLU A 340 14.44 9.22 -4.96
N GLY A 341 14.79 10.38 -5.53
CA GLY A 341 14.50 10.67 -6.95
C GLY A 341 15.17 9.68 -7.91
N TYR A 342 16.40 9.28 -7.61
CA TYR A 342 17.11 8.24 -8.34
C TYR A 342 16.43 6.87 -8.21
N MET A 343 15.98 6.49 -7.01
CA MET A 343 15.25 5.24 -6.78
C MET A 343 13.93 5.19 -7.54
N MET A 344 13.21 6.31 -7.65
CA MET A 344 12.02 6.41 -8.49
C MET A 344 12.32 6.15 -9.98
N ASP A 345 13.41 6.71 -10.49
CA ASP A 345 13.84 6.47 -11.88
C ASP A 345 14.25 5.00 -12.10
N LEU A 346 15.00 4.42 -11.15
CA LEU A 346 15.38 3.01 -11.17
C LEU A 346 14.14 2.10 -11.26
N THR A 347 13.15 2.33 -10.40
CA THR A 347 11.89 1.55 -10.38
C THR A 347 11.09 1.70 -11.67
N ALA A 348 11.04 2.90 -12.26
CA ALA A 348 10.34 3.13 -13.53
C ALA A 348 10.94 2.33 -14.72
N HIS A 349 12.20 1.92 -14.62
CA HIS A 349 12.90 1.13 -15.65
C HIS A 349 12.86 -0.38 -15.41
N GLN A 350 12.45 -0.85 -14.23
CA GLN A 350 12.34 -2.28 -13.90
C GLN A 350 11.50 -3.06 -14.93
N GLY A 351 10.35 -2.52 -15.31
CA GLY A 351 9.48 -3.16 -16.30
C GLY A 351 10.13 -3.31 -17.68
N ARG A 352 10.98 -2.35 -18.08
CA ARG A 352 11.70 -2.42 -19.36
C ARG A 352 12.78 -3.49 -19.36
N VAL A 353 13.54 -3.61 -18.27
CA VAL A 353 14.53 -4.69 -18.09
C VAL A 353 13.84 -6.06 -18.15
N GLY A 354 12.74 -6.23 -17.41
CA GLY A 354 11.95 -7.46 -17.42
C GLY A 354 11.38 -7.81 -18.80
N ASN A 355 10.87 -6.82 -19.54
CA ASN A 355 10.36 -7.02 -20.89
C ASN A 355 11.44 -7.52 -21.86
N ILE A 356 12.66 -6.99 -21.78
CA ILE A 356 13.77 -7.42 -22.66
C ILE A 356 14.19 -8.84 -22.35
N LEU A 357 14.27 -9.22 -21.07
CA LEU A 357 14.54 -10.60 -20.68
C LEU A 357 13.46 -11.55 -21.22
N GLN A 358 12.18 -11.16 -21.14
CA GLN A 358 11.09 -11.94 -21.70
C GLN A 358 11.15 -12.03 -23.24
N LEU A 359 11.50 -10.93 -23.92
CA LEU A 359 11.68 -10.91 -25.38
C LEU A 359 12.82 -11.83 -25.81
N GLY A 360 13.94 -11.82 -25.09
CA GLY A 360 15.07 -12.72 -25.33
C GLY A 360 14.69 -14.19 -25.14
N SER A 361 14.00 -14.54 -24.04
CA SER A 361 13.50 -15.91 -23.83
C SER A 361 12.52 -16.35 -24.94
N LYS A 362 11.65 -15.45 -25.41
CA LYS A 362 10.74 -15.74 -26.52
C LYS A 362 11.49 -15.98 -27.83
N LEU A 363 12.51 -15.17 -28.13
CA LEU A 363 13.34 -15.33 -29.32
C LEU A 363 14.04 -16.68 -29.35
N ILE A 364 14.66 -17.08 -28.24
CA ILE A 364 15.26 -18.40 -28.05
C ILE A 364 14.20 -19.50 -28.25
N GLY A 365 13.04 -19.37 -27.61
CA GLY A 365 11.95 -20.34 -27.70
C GLY A 365 11.32 -20.49 -29.09
N THR A 366 11.53 -19.56 -30.03
CA THR A 366 11.02 -19.70 -31.40
C THR A 366 11.82 -20.70 -32.26
N GLY A 367 13.05 -21.05 -31.85
CA GLY A 367 13.92 -21.97 -32.59
C GLY A 367 14.31 -21.50 -34.00
N LYS A 368 14.16 -20.20 -34.29
CA LYS A 368 14.48 -19.58 -35.60
C LYS A 368 15.91 -19.03 -35.68
N LEU A 369 16.66 -19.05 -34.58
CA LEU A 369 18.01 -18.51 -34.47
C LEU A 369 19.06 -19.59 -34.78
N SER A 370 20.23 -19.16 -35.25
CA SER A 370 21.43 -20.00 -35.27
C SER A 370 21.90 -20.33 -33.85
N GLU A 371 22.62 -21.44 -33.66
CA GLU A 371 23.23 -21.82 -32.38
C GLU A 371 24.14 -20.72 -31.81
N ASP A 372 24.87 -20.03 -32.69
CA ASP A 372 25.71 -18.88 -32.32
C ASP A 372 24.87 -17.67 -31.87
N GLU A 373 23.73 -17.40 -32.52
CA GLU A 373 22.84 -16.27 -32.20
C GLU A 373 22.07 -16.52 -30.90
N GLU A 374 21.65 -17.76 -30.66
CA GLU A 374 20.99 -18.18 -29.42
C GLU A 374 21.94 -18.04 -28.22
N THR A 375 23.20 -18.47 -28.40
CA THR A 375 24.25 -18.33 -27.38
C THR A 375 24.52 -16.86 -27.06
N GLU A 376 24.67 -16.01 -28.08
CA GLU A 376 24.86 -14.56 -27.92
C GLU A 376 23.68 -13.90 -27.17
N VAL A 377 22.44 -14.20 -27.55
CA VAL A 377 21.25 -13.66 -26.86
C VAL A 377 21.22 -14.10 -25.39
N GLN A 378 21.57 -15.35 -25.10
CA GLN A 378 21.62 -15.86 -23.73
C GLN A 378 22.71 -15.18 -22.89
N GLU A 379 23.90 -14.93 -23.46
CA GLU A 379 24.97 -14.19 -22.79
C GLU A 379 24.57 -12.74 -22.52
N GLN A 380 23.94 -12.07 -23.49
CA GLN A 380 23.42 -10.71 -23.37
C GLN A 380 22.36 -10.59 -22.26
N MET A 381 21.43 -11.56 -22.18
CA MET A 381 20.42 -11.62 -21.11
C MET A 381 21.05 -11.80 -19.74
N ASN A 382 22.04 -12.69 -19.63
CA ASN A 382 22.76 -12.93 -18.38
C ASN A 382 23.52 -11.68 -17.92
N LEU A 383 24.19 -10.99 -18.84
CA LEU A 383 24.90 -9.74 -18.56
C LEU A 383 23.93 -8.64 -18.10
N LEU A 384 22.82 -8.47 -18.82
CA LEU A 384 21.79 -7.49 -18.47
C LEU A 384 21.24 -7.73 -17.05
N ASN A 385 20.85 -8.99 -16.77
CA ASN A 385 20.31 -9.37 -15.47
C ASN A 385 21.33 -9.16 -14.33
N SER A 386 22.59 -9.54 -14.57
CA SER A 386 23.67 -9.36 -13.59
C SER A 386 23.94 -7.90 -13.27
N ARG A 387 24.04 -7.03 -14.29
CA ARG A 387 24.26 -5.58 -14.09
C ARG A 387 23.09 -4.90 -13.39
N TRP A 388 21.88 -5.20 -13.83
CA TRP A 388 20.66 -4.71 -13.19
C TRP A 388 20.60 -5.08 -11.71
N GLU A 389 20.85 -6.36 -11.39
CA GLU A 389 20.78 -6.84 -10.01
C GLU A 389 21.87 -6.23 -9.13
N CYS A 390 23.11 -6.13 -9.65
CA CYS A 390 24.20 -5.43 -8.96
C CYS A 390 23.84 -3.97 -8.65
N LEU A 391 23.35 -3.23 -9.65
CA LEU A 391 22.96 -1.83 -9.50
C LEU A 391 21.83 -1.68 -8.48
N ARG A 392 20.82 -2.54 -8.56
CA ARG A 392 19.67 -2.54 -7.66
C ARG A 392 20.08 -2.79 -6.21
N VAL A 393 20.92 -3.81 -5.96
CA VAL A 393 21.42 -4.13 -4.63
C VAL A 393 22.24 -2.97 -4.05
N ALA A 394 23.18 -2.42 -4.83
CA ALA A 394 24.02 -1.30 -4.40
C ALA A 394 23.19 -0.04 -4.09
N SER A 395 22.15 0.22 -4.88
CA SER A 395 21.23 1.35 -4.66
C SER A 395 20.43 1.18 -3.37
N MET A 396 19.86 -0.02 -3.14
CA MET A 396 19.13 -0.31 -1.89
C MET A 396 20.03 -0.22 -0.65
N GLU A 397 21.28 -0.68 -0.75
CA GLU A 397 22.24 -0.56 0.35
C GLU A 397 22.55 0.91 0.66
N LYS A 398 22.72 1.74 -0.36
CA LYS A 398 22.92 3.19 -0.19
C LYS A 398 21.72 3.86 0.45
N GLN A 399 20.50 3.52 0.02
CA GLN A 399 19.26 4.04 0.63
C GLN A 399 19.15 3.68 2.12
N SER A 400 19.41 2.41 2.46
CA SER A 400 19.41 1.93 3.85
C SER A 400 20.45 2.66 4.71
N ASN A 401 21.65 2.86 4.17
CA ASN A 401 22.71 3.60 4.86
C ASN A 401 22.36 5.08 5.05
N LEU A 402 21.81 5.75 4.03
CA LEU A 402 21.36 7.14 4.13
C LEU A 402 20.27 7.28 5.21
N HIS A 403 19.33 6.35 5.23
CA HIS A 403 18.25 6.32 6.21
C HIS A 403 18.77 6.15 7.64
N ARG A 404 19.67 5.20 7.87
CA ARG A 404 20.31 4.97 9.18
C ARG A 404 21.08 6.21 9.65
N VAL A 405 21.95 6.77 8.81
CA VAL A 405 22.77 7.93 9.18
C VAL A 405 21.90 9.16 9.45
N LEU A 406 20.88 9.40 8.64
CA LEU A 406 19.95 10.50 8.85
C LEU A 406 19.22 10.35 10.19
N MET A 407 18.77 9.14 10.53
CA MET A 407 18.10 8.84 11.79
C MET A 407 19.03 9.06 12.99
N ASP A 408 20.26 8.54 12.93
CA ASP A 408 21.24 8.69 14.01
C ASP A 408 21.56 10.16 14.29
N LEU A 409 21.78 10.95 13.23
CA LEU A 409 22.10 12.37 13.36
C LEU A 409 20.90 13.18 13.90
N GLN A 410 19.67 12.88 13.45
CA GLN A 410 18.47 13.52 13.96
C GLN A 410 18.21 13.18 15.43
N ASN A 411 18.37 11.91 15.82
CA ASN A 411 18.27 11.47 17.20
C ASN A 411 19.31 12.14 18.10
N GLN A 412 20.54 12.31 17.60
CA GLN A 412 21.58 13.05 18.31
C GLN A 412 21.15 14.51 18.55
N LYS A 413 20.58 15.19 17.54
CA LYS A 413 20.11 16.57 17.68
C LYS A 413 18.93 16.70 18.64
N LEU A 414 17.99 15.74 18.63
CA LEU A 414 16.90 15.68 19.60
C LEU A 414 17.41 15.48 21.02
N LYS A 415 18.39 14.59 21.22
CA LYS A 415 19.00 14.36 22.53
C LYS A 415 19.72 15.60 23.04
N GLU A 416 20.49 16.28 22.18
CA GLU A 416 21.15 17.56 22.50
C GLU A 416 20.13 18.62 22.95
N LEU A 417 18.97 18.71 22.27
CA LEU A 417 17.89 19.63 22.65
C LEU A 417 17.25 19.22 23.98
N ASN A 418 16.96 17.94 24.20
CA ASN A 418 16.34 17.46 25.44
C ASN A 418 17.24 17.70 26.66
N ASP A 419 18.55 17.43 26.52
CA ASP A 419 19.53 17.71 27.56
C ASP A 419 19.62 19.22 27.86
N TRP A 420 19.50 20.06 26.84
CA TRP A 420 19.44 21.51 27.02
C TRP A 420 18.14 21.95 27.71
N LEU A 421 16.98 21.45 27.28
CA LEU A 421 15.68 21.75 27.90
C LEU A 421 15.68 21.39 29.38
N THR A 422 16.16 20.20 29.73
CA THR A 422 16.24 19.73 31.12
C THR A 422 17.11 20.69 31.97
N LYS A 423 18.25 21.13 31.45
CA LYS A 423 19.13 22.09 32.14
C LYS A 423 18.48 23.47 32.29
N THR A 424 17.76 23.91 31.26
CA THR A 424 17.05 25.19 31.22
C THR A 424 15.86 25.19 32.18
N GLU A 425 15.11 24.10 32.29
CA GLU A 425 14.02 23.90 33.26
C GLU A 425 14.55 23.93 34.69
N GLU A 426 15.63 23.20 34.97
CA GLU A 426 16.29 23.20 36.29
C GLU A 426 16.80 24.61 36.67
N ARG A 427 17.39 25.33 35.69
CA ARG A 427 17.84 26.71 35.88
C ARG A 427 16.65 27.65 36.15
N THR A 428 15.55 27.48 35.45
CA THR A 428 14.33 28.27 35.61
C THR A 428 13.71 28.02 36.99
N ARG A 429 13.61 26.76 37.42
CA ARG A 429 13.12 26.40 38.76
C ARG A 429 13.96 27.01 39.87
N LYS A 430 15.29 26.95 39.77
CA LYS A 430 16.19 27.57 40.75
C LYS A 430 16.00 29.09 40.84
N MET A 431 15.78 29.76 39.71
CA MET A 431 15.50 31.21 39.70
C MET A 431 14.13 31.54 40.30
N GLU A 432 13.14 30.68 40.14
CA GLU A 432 11.80 30.85 40.73
C GLU A 432 11.79 30.63 42.25
N GLU A 433 12.58 29.66 42.74
CA GLU A 433 12.71 29.35 44.17
C GLU A 433 13.62 30.35 44.91
N GLU A 434 14.45 31.12 44.21
CA GLU A 434 15.36 32.09 44.81
C GLU A 434 14.58 33.32 45.34
N PRO A 435 14.61 33.61 46.65
CA PRO A 435 13.95 34.78 47.19
C PRO A 435 14.61 36.07 46.67
N LEU A 436 13.84 37.15 46.58
CA LEU A 436 14.38 38.47 46.23
C LEU A 436 15.45 38.88 47.24
N GLY A 437 16.60 39.31 46.71
CA GLY A 437 17.70 39.75 47.56
C GLY A 437 17.36 40.98 48.40
N PRO A 438 18.01 41.14 49.57
CA PRO A 438 17.72 42.22 50.52
C PRO A 438 18.11 43.62 50.02
N ASP A 439 18.96 43.74 48.99
CA ASP A 439 19.42 45.02 48.46
C ASP A 439 19.29 45.16 46.92
N LEU A 440 19.53 46.39 46.45
CA LEU A 440 19.42 46.75 45.03
C LEU A 440 20.46 46.03 44.15
N GLU A 441 21.63 45.72 44.70
CA GLU A 441 22.71 45.05 43.94
C GLU A 441 22.37 43.57 43.74
N ASP A 442 21.75 42.91 44.73
CA ASP A 442 21.21 41.56 44.59
C ASP A 442 20.08 41.49 43.55
N LEU A 443 19.15 42.45 43.56
CA LEU A 443 18.09 42.55 42.55
C LEU A 443 18.64 42.77 41.14
N LYS A 444 19.65 43.63 40.97
CA LYS A 444 20.34 43.83 39.69
C LYS A 444 21.02 42.54 39.21
N ARG A 445 21.65 41.78 40.12
CA ARG A 445 22.25 40.48 39.81
C ARG A 445 21.21 39.48 39.31
N GLN A 446 20.08 39.36 40.01
CA GLN A 446 18.99 38.46 39.62
C GLN A 446 18.41 38.84 38.24
N VAL A 447 18.14 40.12 37.99
CA VAL A 447 17.68 40.60 36.67
C VAL A 447 18.70 40.28 35.57
N GLN A 448 20.00 40.43 35.84
CA GLN A 448 21.04 40.10 34.86
C GLN A 448 21.07 38.59 34.56
N GLN A 449 20.86 37.73 35.55
CA GLN A 449 20.80 36.27 35.34
C GLN A 449 19.59 35.85 34.48
N HIS A 450 18.43 36.50 34.68
CA HIS A 450 17.24 36.31 33.82
C HIS A 450 17.48 36.79 32.39
N LYS A 451 18.19 37.91 32.19
CA LYS A 451 18.54 38.38 30.84
C LYS A 451 19.43 37.41 30.09
N VAL A 452 20.44 36.85 30.75
CA VAL A 452 21.31 35.83 30.14
C VAL A 452 20.50 34.58 29.76
N LEU A 453 19.56 34.17 30.62
CA LEU A 453 18.66 33.06 30.29
C LEU A 453 17.81 33.37 29.04
N GLN A 454 17.28 34.59 28.93
CA GLN A 454 16.53 35.01 27.75
C GLN A 454 17.38 34.98 26.47
N GLU A 455 18.62 35.47 26.52
CA GLU A 455 19.55 35.41 25.38
C GLU A 455 19.87 33.96 24.97
N ASP A 456 20.03 33.05 25.93
CA ASP A 456 20.24 31.62 25.66
C ASP A 456 19.01 30.99 24.97
N LEU A 457 17.79 31.34 25.40
CA LEU A 457 16.55 30.89 24.76
C LEU A 457 16.44 31.37 23.31
N GLU A 458 16.78 32.64 23.05
CA GLU A 458 16.73 33.23 21.70
C GLU A 458 17.73 32.57 20.73
N GLN A 459 18.92 32.19 21.22
CA GLN A 459 19.91 31.47 20.42
C GLN A 459 19.47 30.04 20.10
N GLU A 460 18.86 29.36 21.07
CA GLU A 460 18.43 27.97 20.90
C GLU A 460 17.23 27.83 19.94
N GLN A 461 16.45 28.89 19.75
CA GLN A 461 15.36 28.95 18.76
C GLN A 461 15.84 28.57 17.34
N VAL A 462 17.08 28.89 16.98
CA VAL A 462 17.67 28.51 15.68
C VAL A 462 17.81 26.99 15.55
N ARG A 463 18.20 26.31 16.63
CA ARG A 463 18.32 24.84 16.68
C ARG A 463 16.94 24.16 16.61
N VAL A 464 15.95 24.71 17.33
CA VAL A 464 14.55 24.25 17.28
C VAL A 464 13.96 24.42 15.87
N ASN A 465 14.26 25.52 15.17
CA ASN A 465 13.80 25.74 13.81
C ASN A 465 14.41 24.74 12.80
N SER A 466 15.68 24.36 12.97
CA SER A 466 16.31 23.28 12.20
C SER A 466 15.64 21.92 12.47
N LEU A 467 15.28 21.64 13.73
CA LEU A 467 14.56 20.42 14.11
C LEU A 467 13.13 20.35 13.57
N THR A 468 12.48 21.50 13.31
CA THR A 468 11.11 21.57 12.75
C THR A 468 11.05 21.02 11.31
N HIS A 469 12.18 20.97 10.62
CA HIS A 469 12.31 20.46 9.25
C HIS A 469 12.92 19.05 9.19
N MET A 470 12.98 18.33 10.31
CA MET A 470 13.42 16.93 10.30
C MET A 470 12.46 16.06 9.50
N VAL A 471 13.05 15.17 8.72
CA VAL A 471 12.32 14.10 8.05
C VAL A 471 11.96 13.09 9.14
N VAL A 472 10.68 13.04 9.53
CA VAL A 472 10.20 12.05 10.51
C VAL A 472 10.31 10.67 9.89
N VAL A 473 11.35 9.96 10.31
CA VAL A 473 11.58 8.57 9.96
C VAL A 473 11.23 7.74 11.18
N VAL A 474 10.20 6.90 11.06
CA VAL A 474 9.81 5.98 12.13
C VAL A 474 10.76 4.79 12.10
N ASP A 475 11.78 4.81 12.96
CA ASP A 475 12.58 3.62 13.23
C ASP A 475 11.82 2.68 14.20
N GLU A 476 11.59 1.45 13.75
CA GLU A 476 10.93 0.40 14.53
C GLU A 476 11.85 -0.22 15.59
N SER A 477 13.17 -0.02 15.51
CA SER A 477 14.12 -0.58 16.50
C SER A 477 14.31 0.31 17.75
N SER A 478 13.98 1.59 17.63
CA SER A 478 14.02 2.57 18.74
C SER A 478 12.90 2.35 19.76
N GLY A 479 11.80 1.68 19.38
CA GLY A 479 10.65 1.42 20.24
C GLY A 479 10.98 0.54 21.44
N ASP A 480 11.84 -0.47 21.25
CA ASP A 480 12.25 -1.41 22.31
C ASP A 480 13.21 -0.75 23.31
N HIS A 481 14.07 0.16 22.85
CA HIS A 481 14.98 0.91 23.73
C HIS A 481 14.27 2.05 24.47
N ALA A 482 13.28 2.69 23.84
CA ALA A 482 12.44 3.72 24.47
C ALA A 482 11.49 3.12 25.52
N THR A 483 10.92 1.95 25.27
CA THR A 483 10.11 1.22 26.26
C THR A 483 10.96 0.70 27.42
N ALA A 484 12.16 0.18 27.18
CA ALA A 484 13.09 -0.21 28.25
C ALA A 484 13.55 0.98 29.11
N ALA A 485 13.81 2.15 28.51
CA ALA A 485 14.17 3.37 29.24
C ALA A 485 12.99 3.95 30.05
N LEU A 486 11.76 3.82 29.54
CA LEU A 486 10.53 4.18 30.26
C LEU A 486 10.23 3.21 31.42
N GLU A 487 10.49 1.91 31.26
CA GLU A 487 10.38 0.91 32.34
C GLU A 487 11.40 1.13 33.47
N GLU A 488 12.61 1.62 33.14
CA GLU A 488 13.64 1.93 34.14
C GLU A 488 13.35 3.22 34.92
N GLN A 489 12.63 4.18 34.32
CA GLN A 489 12.15 5.40 35.02
C GLN A 489 10.89 5.18 35.87
N LEU A 490 10.23 4.03 35.74
CA LEU A 490 9.02 3.66 36.48
C LEU A 490 9.27 2.69 37.66
N LYS A 491 10.54 2.40 37.98
CA LYS A 491 10.98 1.78 39.24
C LYS A 491 11.67 2.80 40.12
#